data_AF-A0AAD3HEI1-F1
#
_entry.id   AF-A0AAD3HEI1-F1
#
_cell.length_a   1.000
_cell.length_b   1.000
_cell.length_c   1.000
_cell.angle_alpha   90.00
_cell.angle_beta   90.00
_cell.angle_gamma   90.00
#
_symmetry.space_group_name_H-M   'P 1'
#
loop_
_entity.id
_entity.type
_entity.pdbx_description
1 polymer ?
#
loop_
_entity_poly.entity_id
_entity_poly.type
_entity_poly.pdbx_seq_one_letter_code
_entity_poly.pdbx_strand_id
1 'polypeptide(L)'
;MNSEYSGGVRRQVSSSTEEFQEDPQIDSLQNVTVEITPDSDDDTRPTMHTYLDLDPLGYCCEMMNDQHEQLLKAWEVSWNSKGWKTRVLTIDDAKKHPEFDSITKELERLGLNPYNRKCYWRWMAMAALDEYGNEGNGSYFMSDYDTIPLELDSDRGLELIDESKGIFTSYQNHVPCLMQASTSEWDRVLHLLIDSLPEGADATASDMISLLKVRETLGDDAGIIWKDEVQTGFPFQKDANAAYWGGFYPDVNMKYGMVGARSEVVTFIGREYSNSCHSQEADSVKIAM
;
A
#
# COMPACT_ATOMS: atom_id res chain seq x y z
N MET A 1 -15.38 4.78 74.21
CA MET A 1 -14.47 4.15 73.22
C MET A 1 -14.20 5.20 72.17
N ASN A 2 -13.03 5.83 72.23
CA ASN A 2 -12.57 6.81 71.26
C ASN A 2 -11.98 6.06 70.06
N SER A 3 -12.42 6.36 68.85
CA SER A 3 -11.68 5.96 67.64
C SER A 3 -11.29 7.20 66.84
N GLU A 4 -10.00 7.47 66.87
CA GLU A 4 -9.25 8.29 65.94
C GLU A 4 -9.37 7.71 64.51
N TYR A 5 -9.40 8.56 63.50
CA TYR A 5 -8.52 8.51 62.31
C TYR A 5 -8.94 9.62 61.32
N SER A 6 -8.15 10.67 61.25
CA SER A 6 -8.20 11.66 60.16
C SER A 6 -6.77 11.95 59.71
N GLY A 7 -6.40 11.43 58.54
CA GLY A 7 -5.10 11.62 57.92
C GLY A 7 -5.27 11.76 56.41
N GLY A 8 -5.58 12.97 55.95
CA GLY A 8 -5.64 13.32 54.53
C GLY A 8 -4.25 13.69 54.01
N VAL A 9 -3.68 12.89 53.13
CA VAL A 9 -2.44 13.21 52.41
C VAL A 9 -2.80 13.94 51.12
N ARG A 10 -2.48 15.23 51.06
CA ARG A 10 -2.64 16.08 49.87
C ARG A 10 -1.39 15.91 48.98
N ARG A 11 -1.51 15.16 47.87
CA ARG A 11 -0.47 15.15 46.82
C ARG A 11 -0.52 16.48 46.06
N GLN A 12 0.58 17.23 46.10
CA GLN A 12 0.82 18.31 45.15
C GLN A 12 1.28 17.70 43.83
N VAL A 13 0.57 18.02 42.74
CA VAL A 13 0.98 17.73 41.37
C VAL A 13 1.63 19.01 40.86
N SER A 14 2.95 18.99 40.68
CA SER A 14 3.69 20.07 40.02
C SER A 14 3.59 19.88 38.50
N SER A 15 2.93 20.81 37.81
CA SER A 15 2.95 20.86 36.34
C SER A 15 4.24 21.54 35.89
N SER A 16 5.21 20.78 35.41
CA SER A 16 6.31 21.29 34.62
C SER A 16 5.87 21.32 33.16
N THR A 17 5.62 22.51 32.63
CA THR A 17 5.50 22.77 31.20
C THR A 17 6.92 22.73 30.63
N GLU A 18 7.30 21.61 30.03
CA GLU A 18 8.50 21.55 29.19
C GLU A 18 8.16 22.18 27.83
N GLU A 19 8.81 23.31 27.52
CA GLU A 19 8.80 23.92 26.20
C GLU A 19 9.51 22.97 25.23
N PHE A 20 8.74 22.38 24.32
CA PHE A 20 9.25 21.49 23.28
C PHE A 20 9.99 22.33 22.23
N GLN A 21 11.30 22.16 22.12
CA GLN A 21 12.09 22.75 21.04
C GLN A 21 11.86 21.93 19.77
N GLU A 22 11.33 22.56 18.72
CA GLU A 22 11.17 21.93 17.41
C GLU A 22 12.54 21.52 16.84
N ASP A 23 12.69 20.24 16.49
CA ASP A 23 13.90 19.71 15.86
C ASP A 23 14.07 20.30 14.45
N PRO A 24 15.12 21.09 14.18
CA PRO A 24 15.33 21.78 12.91
C PRO A 24 15.73 20.85 11.74
N GLN A 25 15.87 19.53 11.95
CA GLN A 25 16.27 18.62 10.86
C GLN A 25 15.15 18.20 9.90
N ILE A 26 13.87 18.29 10.30
CA ILE A 26 12.74 17.82 9.46
C ILE A 26 12.49 18.74 8.25
N ASP A 27 12.81 20.04 8.35
CA ASP A 27 12.67 20.99 7.23
C ASP A 27 13.65 20.71 6.07
N SER A 28 14.69 19.91 6.29
CA SER A 28 15.71 19.63 5.27
C SER A 28 15.24 18.66 4.17
N LEU A 29 14.20 17.85 4.43
CA LEU A 29 13.66 16.89 3.45
C LEU A 29 12.67 17.53 2.46
N GLN A 30 12.15 18.73 2.75
CA GLN A 30 11.25 19.43 1.85
C GLN A 30 11.96 19.95 0.58
N ASN A 31 13.30 20.01 0.58
CA ASN A 31 14.10 20.58 -0.50
C ASN A 31 14.94 19.56 -1.28
N VAL A 32 14.69 18.25 -1.16
CA VAL A 32 15.27 17.27 -2.08
C VAL A 32 14.66 17.48 -3.46
N THR A 33 15.31 18.33 -4.25
CA THR A 33 15.01 18.52 -5.66
C THR A 33 15.71 17.39 -6.40
N VAL A 34 14.96 16.33 -6.70
CA VAL A 34 15.42 15.32 -7.65
C VAL A 34 15.50 16.02 -9.00
N GLU A 35 16.70 16.18 -9.55
CA GLU A 35 16.87 16.69 -10.90
C GLU A 35 16.32 15.64 -11.87
N ILE A 36 15.05 15.81 -12.25
CA ILE A 36 14.44 15.02 -13.31
C ILE A 36 15.11 15.46 -14.60
N THR A 37 16.04 14.65 -15.10
CA THR A 37 16.59 14.85 -16.44
C THR A 37 15.48 14.58 -17.46
N PRO A 38 15.31 15.45 -18.48
CA PRO A 38 14.27 15.27 -19.48
C PRO A 38 14.46 13.93 -20.20
N ASP A 39 13.36 13.21 -20.43
CA ASP A 39 13.31 11.94 -21.16
C ASP A 39 14.09 12.06 -22.47
N SER A 40 15.31 11.52 -22.50
CA SER A 40 15.96 11.21 -23.75
C SER A 40 15.28 9.97 -24.32
N ASP A 41 15.06 9.92 -25.63
CA ASP A 41 14.54 8.74 -26.36
C ASP A 41 15.35 7.44 -26.14
N ASP A 42 16.49 7.50 -25.43
CA ASP A 42 17.36 6.37 -25.10
C ASP A 42 17.27 5.93 -23.62
N ASP A 43 16.27 6.39 -22.87
CA ASP A 43 16.13 5.97 -21.47
C ASP A 43 15.50 4.56 -21.38
N THR A 44 16.38 3.55 -21.28
CA THR A 44 16.05 2.12 -21.22
C THR A 44 15.66 1.62 -19.83
N ARG A 45 15.54 2.50 -18.83
CA ARG A 45 15.19 2.09 -17.47
C ARG A 45 13.78 1.46 -17.44
N PRO A 46 13.58 0.35 -16.70
CA PRO A 46 12.24 -0.22 -16.52
C PRO A 46 11.36 0.73 -15.70
N THR A 47 10.05 0.66 -15.95
CA THR A 47 9.05 1.45 -15.22
C THR A 47 8.43 0.63 -14.11
N MET A 48 8.52 1.13 -12.88
CA MET A 48 7.75 0.68 -11.74
C MET A 48 6.43 1.46 -11.68
N HIS A 49 5.31 0.76 -11.80
CA HIS A 49 4.00 1.37 -11.69
C HIS A 49 3.48 1.31 -10.26
N THR A 50 2.60 2.25 -9.92
CA THR A 50 1.68 2.12 -8.80
C THR A 50 0.32 2.64 -9.22
N TYR A 51 -0.70 2.52 -8.37
CA TYR A 51 -2.03 3.06 -8.62
C TYR A 51 -2.46 3.91 -7.43
N LEU A 52 -2.90 5.13 -7.69
CA LEU A 52 -3.49 5.99 -6.69
C LEU A 52 -4.69 6.74 -7.27
N ASP A 53 -5.85 6.54 -6.64
CA ASP A 53 -7.07 7.28 -6.91
C ASP A 53 -7.57 7.90 -5.61
N LEU A 54 -7.16 9.15 -5.38
CA LEU A 54 -7.47 9.90 -4.17
C LEU A 54 -8.99 10.04 -3.99
N ASP A 55 -9.46 9.93 -2.76
CA ASP A 55 -10.88 10.09 -2.48
C ASP A 55 -11.28 11.57 -2.55
N PRO A 56 -12.36 11.94 -3.27
CA PRO A 56 -12.87 13.30 -3.28
C PRO A 56 -13.24 13.85 -1.89
N LEU A 57 -13.55 12.96 -0.94
CA LEU A 57 -13.86 13.31 0.45
C LEU A 57 -12.59 13.56 1.29
N GLY A 58 -11.40 13.35 0.74
CA GLY A 58 -10.13 13.67 1.38
C GLY A 58 -9.56 12.59 2.31
N TYR A 59 -10.23 11.42 2.42
CA TYR A 59 -9.89 10.39 3.39
C TYR A 59 -10.16 8.98 2.83
N CYS A 60 -9.15 8.11 2.90
CA CYS A 60 -9.24 6.71 2.46
C CYS A 60 -8.25 5.86 3.27
N CYS A 61 -8.62 4.62 3.62
CA CYS A 61 -7.77 3.68 4.38
C CYS A 61 -7.25 4.23 5.71
N GLU A 62 -8.05 5.03 6.40
CA GLU A 62 -7.61 5.69 7.63
C GLU A 62 -6.52 6.76 7.48
N MET A 63 -6.19 7.14 6.23
CA MET A 63 -5.24 8.21 5.93
C MET A 63 -5.88 9.35 5.14
N MET A 64 -5.41 10.56 5.41
CA MET A 64 -5.76 11.77 4.67
C MET A 64 -5.01 11.81 3.33
N ASN A 65 -5.54 12.54 2.34
CA ASN A 65 -4.91 12.64 1.02
C ASN A 65 -3.47 13.17 1.06
N ASP A 66 -3.14 14.11 1.96
CA ASP A 66 -1.79 14.64 2.12
C ASP A 66 -0.79 13.59 2.64
N GLN A 67 -1.27 12.63 3.44
CA GLN A 67 -0.48 11.48 3.90
C GLN A 67 -0.23 10.49 2.77
N HIS A 68 -1.24 10.22 1.94
CA HIS A 68 -1.09 9.42 0.72
C HIS A 68 -0.09 10.05 -0.25
N GLU A 69 -0.16 11.36 -0.46
CA GLU A 69 0.78 12.10 -1.31
C GLU A 69 2.22 12.06 -0.77
N GLN A 70 2.41 12.22 0.54
CA GLN A 70 3.72 12.11 1.17
C GLN A 70 4.31 10.70 1.02
N LEU A 71 3.49 9.67 1.21
CA LEU A 71 3.91 8.28 1.04
C LEU A 71 4.26 7.98 -0.42
N LEU A 72 3.42 8.42 -1.35
CA LEU A 72 3.68 8.31 -2.79
C LEU A 72 4.99 8.99 -3.18
N LYS A 73 5.27 10.19 -2.65
CA LYS A 73 6.56 10.87 -2.90
C LYS A 73 7.75 10.07 -2.36
N ALA A 74 7.63 9.47 -1.17
CA ALA A 74 8.67 8.61 -0.62
C ALA A 74 8.89 7.36 -1.48
N TRP A 75 7.80 6.77 -1.99
CA TRP A 75 7.84 5.67 -2.95
C TRP A 75 8.56 6.08 -4.24
N GLU A 76 8.19 7.21 -4.85
CA GLU A 76 8.81 7.71 -6.08
C GLU A 76 10.31 7.91 -5.90
N VAL A 77 10.71 8.60 -4.83
CA VAL A 77 12.12 8.84 -4.51
C VAL A 77 12.88 7.52 -4.32
N SER A 78 12.29 6.56 -3.61
CA SER A 78 12.94 5.28 -3.32
C SER A 78 13.19 4.46 -4.58
N TRP A 79 12.18 4.32 -5.45
CA TRP A 79 12.33 3.60 -6.72
C TRP A 79 13.24 4.32 -7.72
N ASN A 80 13.14 5.64 -7.86
CA ASN A 80 14.05 6.41 -8.71
C ASN A 80 15.51 6.29 -8.24
N SER A 81 15.76 6.29 -6.93
CA SER A 81 17.11 6.10 -6.38
C SER A 81 17.72 4.73 -6.69
N LYS A 82 16.88 3.76 -7.08
CA LYS A 82 17.25 2.41 -7.49
C LYS A 82 17.28 2.22 -9.01
N GLY A 83 17.26 3.32 -9.77
CA GLY A 83 17.37 3.30 -11.23
C GLY A 83 16.07 3.01 -11.95
N TRP A 84 14.91 3.00 -11.28
CA TRP A 84 13.63 2.80 -11.93
C TRP A 84 13.05 4.12 -12.46
N LYS A 85 12.27 4.05 -13.54
CA LYS A 85 11.25 5.08 -13.81
C LYS A 85 10.04 4.79 -12.94
N THR A 86 9.33 5.81 -12.51
CA THR A 86 8.11 5.66 -11.72
C THR A 86 6.92 6.22 -12.46
N ARG A 87 5.80 5.49 -12.46
CA ARG A 87 4.55 5.94 -13.07
C ARG A 87 3.38 5.67 -12.15
N VAL A 88 2.62 6.71 -11.85
CA VAL A 88 1.40 6.62 -11.04
C VAL A 88 0.21 6.50 -11.98
N LEU A 89 -0.47 5.36 -11.92
CA LEU A 89 -1.69 5.09 -12.66
C LEU A 89 -2.90 5.63 -11.90
N THR A 90 -3.91 6.02 -12.66
CA THR A 90 -5.14 6.62 -12.14
C THR A 90 -6.37 5.89 -12.66
N ILE A 91 -7.56 6.30 -12.19
CA ILE A 91 -8.82 5.80 -12.74
C ILE A 91 -8.95 6.04 -14.25
N ASP A 92 -8.33 7.09 -14.79
CA ASP A 92 -8.37 7.37 -16.23
C ASP A 92 -7.53 6.38 -17.03
N ASP A 93 -6.51 5.76 -16.42
CA ASP A 93 -5.82 4.61 -17.01
C ASP A 93 -6.69 3.36 -16.95
N ALA A 94 -7.35 3.11 -15.81
CA ALA A 94 -8.27 1.97 -15.67
C ALA A 94 -9.42 2.00 -16.69
N LYS A 95 -10.00 3.18 -16.96
CA LYS A 95 -11.07 3.38 -17.95
C LYS A 95 -10.69 3.02 -19.38
N LYS A 96 -9.39 2.90 -19.69
CA LYS A 96 -8.92 2.43 -21.00
C LYS A 96 -9.17 0.93 -21.20
N HIS A 97 -9.42 0.18 -20.12
CA HIS A 97 -9.74 -1.23 -20.20
C HIS A 97 -11.04 -1.45 -20.98
N PRO A 98 -11.07 -2.34 -22.00
CA PRO A 98 -12.27 -2.56 -22.82
C PRO A 98 -13.51 -2.98 -22.02
N GLU A 99 -13.29 -3.62 -20.88
CA GLU A 99 -14.34 -4.15 -19.99
C GLU A 99 -14.51 -3.33 -18.71
N PHE A 100 -13.98 -2.10 -18.65
CA PHE A 100 -14.05 -1.27 -17.43
C PHE A 100 -15.47 -1.14 -16.88
N ASP A 101 -16.43 -0.79 -17.75
CA ASP A 101 -17.82 -0.57 -17.37
C ASP A 101 -18.54 -1.87 -16.96
N SER A 102 -18.27 -2.99 -17.65
CA SER A 102 -18.89 -4.28 -17.34
C SER A 102 -18.35 -4.85 -16.03
N ILE A 103 -17.02 -4.85 -15.86
CA ILE A 103 -16.38 -5.31 -14.63
C ILE A 103 -16.79 -4.43 -13.45
N THR A 104 -16.78 -3.10 -13.58
CA THR A 104 -17.17 -2.22 -12.47
C THR A 104 -18.61 -2.47 -12.02
N LYS A 105 -19.55 -2.67 -12.95
CA LYS A 105 -20.94 -3.04 -12.63
C LYS A 105 -21.03 -4.42 -11.99
N GLU A 106 -20.19 -5.35 -12.39
CA GLU A 106 -20.15 -6.69 -11.81
C GLU A 106 -19.63 -6.65 -10.37
N LEU A 107 -18.56 -5.90 -10.09
CA LEU A 107 -18.05 -5.69 -8.74
C LEU A 107 -19.09 -5.01 -7.83
N GLU A 108 -19.87 -4.06 -8.37
CA GLU A 108 -21.01 -3.46 -7.68
C GLU A 108 -22.10 -4.48 -7.38
N ARG A 109 -22.48 -5.30 -8.37
CA ARG A 109 -23.49 -6.35 -8.23
C ARG A 109 -23.07 -7.39 -7.18
N LEU A 110 -21.79 -7.72 -7.12
CA LEU A 110 -21.21 -8.64 -6.14
C LEU A 110 -21.18 -8.05 -4.73
N GLY A 111 -21.36 -6.73 -4.56
CA GLY A 111 -21.46 -6.08 -3.25
C GLY A 111 -20.15 -5.46 -2.75
N LEU A 112 -19.13 -5.35 -3.60
CA LEU A 112 -17.85 -4.78 -3.18
C LEU A 112 -18.02 -3.31 -2.81
N ASN A 113 -17.49 -2.94 -1.65
CA ASN A 113 -17.49 -1.55 -1.22
C ASN A 113 -16.65 -0.68 -2.18
N PRO A 114 -16.90 0.64 -2.24
CA PRO A 114 -16.18 1.55 -3.15
C PRO A 114 -14.65 1.49 -3.02
N TYR A 115 -14.14 1.26 -1.80
CA TYR A 115 -12.70 1.18 -1.56
C TYR A 115 -12.10 -0.06 -2.23
N ASN A 116 -12.63 -1.25 -1.97
CA ASN A 116 -12.12 -2.50 -2.54
C ASN A 116 -12.26 -2.52 -4.07
N ARG A 117 -13.23 -1.81 -4.66
CA ARG A 117 -13.34 -1.66 -6.12
C ARG A 117 -12.15 -0.91 -6.73
N LYS A 118 -11.58 0.08 -6.04
CA LYS A 118 -10.34 0.75 -6.48
C LYS A 118 -9.18 -0.23 -6.58
N CYS A 119 -9.11 -1.20 -5.67
CA CYS A 119 -8.13 -2.28 -5.73
C CYS A 119 -8.30 -3.18 -6.96
N TYR A 120 -9.43 -3.20 -7.66
CA TYR A 120 -9.60 -3.87 -8.96
C TYR A 120 -9.32 -2.93 -10.14
N TRP A 121 -9.61 -1.63 -9.99
CA TRP A 121 -9.27 -0.63 -11.02
C TRP A 121 -7.76 -0.57 -11.29
N ARG A 122 -6.90 -0.81 -10.30
CA ARG A 122 -5.45 -0.95 -10.54
C ARG A 122 -5.09 -2.09 -11.49
N TRP A 123 -5.77 -3.23 -11.39
CA TRP A 123 -5.56 -4.37 -12.29
C TRP A 123 -6.02 -4.03 -13.70
N MET A 124 -7.17 -3.37 -13.83
CA MET A 124 -7.67 -2.85 -15.12
C MET A 124 -6.70 -1.83 -15.73
N ALA A 125 -6.12 -0.95 -14.92
CA ALA A 125 -5.13 0.02 -15.39
C ALA A 125 -3.87 -0.65 -15.93
N MET A 126 -3.35 -1.66 -15.23
CA MET A 126 -2.20 -2.46 -15.68
C MET A 126 -2.51 -3.26 -16.94
N ALA A 127 -3.69 -3.88 -17.01
CA ALA A 127 -4.16 -4.63 -18.17
C ALA A 127 -4.37 -3.74 -19.41
N ALA A 128 -4.69 -2.46 -19.20
CA ALA A 128 -4.93 -1.48 -20.26
C ALA A 128 -3.69 -0.65 -20.67
N LEU A 129 -2.50 -0.99 -20.18
CA LEU A 129 -1.27 -0.32 -20.58
C LEU A 129 -0.99 -0.55 -22.07
N ASP A 130 -0.97 0.53 -22.84
CA ASP A 130 -0.56 0.56 -24.26
C ASP A 130 0.87 1.12 -24.42
N GLU A 131 1.64 1.11 -23.34
CA GLU A 131 2.98 1.69 -23.36
C GLU A 131 3.92 0.82 -24.19
N TYR A 132 4.30 1.36 -25.35
CA TYR A 132 5.43 1.04 -26.22
C TYR A 132 5.16 0.47 -27.61
N GLY A 133 3.92 0.41 -28.13
CA GLY A 133 3.71 0.01 -29.54
C GLY A 133 4.39 -1.33 -29.93
N ASN A 134 4.78 -2.09 -28.91
CA ASN A 134 5.44 -3.37 -28.98
C ASN A 134 4.31 -4.35 -28.78
N GLU A 135 3.84 -4.90 -29.88
CA GLU A 135 2.86 -5.96 -29.97
C GLU A 135 2.96 -6.93 -28.77
N GLY A 136 2.14 -6.70 -27.73
CA GLY A 136 1.77 -7.65 -26.67
C GLY A 136 2.87 -8.31 -25.82
N ASN A 137 4.15 -7.96 -25.94
CA ASN A 137 5.24 -8.75 -25.35
C ASN A 137 6.00 -8.08 -24.18
N GLY A 138 5.61 -6.87 -23.77
CA GLY A 138 6.20 -6.18 -22.62
C GLY A 138 5.70 -6.76 -21.29
N SER A 139 6.59 -6.96 -20.32
CA SER A 139 6.26 -7.28 -18.93
C SER A 139 6.42 -6.02 -18.07
N TYR A 140 5.41 -5.69 -17.29
CA TYR A 140 5.35 -4.46 -16.50
C TYR A 140 5.30 -4.79 -15.01
N PHE A 141 6.03 -4.02 -14.21
CA PHE A 141 5.96 -4.09 -12.77
C PHE A 141 4.90 -3.15 -12.22
N MET A 142 4.23 -3.60 -11.16
CA MET A 142 3.42 -2.77 -10.28
C MET A 142 3.82 -3.05 -8.82
N SER A 143 3.86 -2.00 -8.02
CA SER A 143 3.96 -2.10 -6.56
C SER A 143 2.89 -1.25 -5.88
N ASP A 144 2.50 -1.65 -4.68
CA ASP A 144 1.77 -0.73 -3.80
C ASP A 144 2.66 0.45 -3.45
N TYR A 145 2.06 1.64 -3.31
CA TYR A 145 2.83 2.85 -3.00
C TYR A 145 3.37 2.89 -1.57
N ASP A 146 3.04 1.89 -0.75
CA ASP A 146 3.67 1.62 0.55
C ASP A 146 4.80 0.57 0.48
N THR A 147 5.12 0.07 -0.71
CA THR A 147 6.17 -0.91 -0.98
C THR A 147 7.41 -0.26 -1.57
N ILE A 148 8.52 -0.31 -0.84
CA ILE A 148 9.79 0.34 -1.20
C ILE A 148 10.89 -0.68 -1.54
N PRO A 149 11.81 -0.35 -2.46
CA PRO A 149 12.88 -1.26 -2.85
C PRO A 149 14.02 -1.24 -1.82
N LEU A 150 14.39 -2.42 -1.32
CA LEU A 150 15.61 -2.60 -0.53
C LEU A 150 16.79 -2.91 -1.45
N GLU A 151 16.74 -4.06 -2.14
CA GLU A 151 17.82 -4.58 -3.00
C GLU A 151 17.41 -4.70 -4.47
N LEU A 152 16.15 -4.42 -4.81
CA LEU A 152 15.66 -4.49 -6.19
C LEU A 152 15.99 -3.20 -6.96
N ASP A 153 17.13 -3.20 -7.64
CA ASP A 153 17.50 -2.18 -8.61
C ASP A 153 16.96 -2.47 -10.02
N SER A 154 17.13 -1.52 -10.93
CA SER A 154 16.63 -1.60 -12.30
C SER A 154 17.22 -2.75 -13.10
N ASP A 155 18.51 -3.05 -12.89
CA ASP A 155 19.22 -4.10 -13.61
C ASP A 155 18.61 -5.45 -13.22
N ARG A 156 18.43 -5.69 -11.92
CA ARG A 156 17.73 -6.90 -11.45
C ARG A 156 16.27 -6.93 -11.92
N GLY A 157 15.61 -5.78 -11.99
CA GLY A 157 14.27 -5.65 -12.58
C GLY A 157 14.19 -6.16 -14.02
N LEU A 158 15.17 -5.80 -14.86
CA LEU A 158 15.26 -6.26 -16.26
C LEU A 158 15.52 -7.77 -16.35
N GLU A 159 16.37 -8.32 -15.48
CA GLU A 159 16.60 -9.77 -15.40
C GLU A 159 15.30 -10.52 -15.06
N LEU A 160 14.54 -10.03 -14.09
CA LEU A 160 13.25 -10.60 -13.69
C LEU A 160 12.19 -10.56 -14.82
N ILE A 161 12.25 -9.55 -15.70
CA ILE A 161 11.44 -9.49 -16.92
C ILE A 161 11.76 -10.63 -17.88
N ASP A 162 13.04 -10.90 -18.12
CA ASP A 162 13.46 -12.01 -18.98
C ASP A 162 13.15 -13.38 -18.34
N GLU A 163 13.35 -13.52 -17.02
CA GLU A 163 13.07 -14.75 -16.27
C GLU A 163 11.59 -15.15 -16.30
N SER A 164 10.67 -14.21 -16.10
CA SER A 164 9.22 -14.49 -16.05
C SER A 164 8.62 -14.77 -17.42
N LYS A 165 9.26 -14.30 -18.50
CA LYS A 165 8.77 -14.43 -19.88
C LYS A 165 7.34 -13.89 -20.05
N GLY A 166 7.01 -12.85 -19.28
CA GLY A 166 5.69 -12.20 -19.30
C GLY A 166 4.61 -12.91 -18.49
N ILE A 167 4.88 -14.08 -17.88
CA ILE A 167 3.96 -14.80 -17.00
C ILE A 167 3.68 -13.96 -15.75
N PHE A 168 2.43 -13.97 -15.29
CA PHE A 168 2.08 -13.30 -14.04
C PHE A 168 2.90 -13.83 -12.86
N THR A 169 3.63 -12.94 -12.19
CA THR A 169 4.49 -13.23 -11.05
C THR A 169 4.13 -12.35 -9.87
N SER A 170 3.82 -12.96 -8.73
CA SER A 170 3.60 -12.25 -7.45
C SER A 170 4.78 -12.49 -6.52
N TYR A 171 5.38 -11.41 -6.02
CA TYR A 171 6.59 -11.46 -5.20
C TYR A 171 6.32 -11.62 -3.69
N GLN A 172 5.07 -11.50 -3.26
CA GLN A 172 4.65 -11.71 -1.87
C GLN A 172 3.43 -12.64 -1.78
N ASN A 173 3.51 -13.80 -2.43
CA ASN A 173 2.44 -14.79 -2.46
C ASN A 173 1.11 -14.17 -2.91
N HIS A 174 0.10 -14.10 -2.04
CA HIS A 174 -1.23 -13.57 -2.33
C HIS A 174 -1.41 -12.10 -1.96
N VAL A 175 -0.35 -11.45 -1.45
CA VAL A 175 -0.37 -10.02 -1.15
C VAL A 175 0.10 -9.26 -2.41
N PRO A 176 -0.78 -8.47 -3.04
CA PRO A 176 -0.52 -7.81 -4.32
C PRO A 176 0.31 -6.52 -4.17
N CYS A 177 1.43 -6.58 -3.45
CA CYS A 177 2.26 -5.42 -3.14
C CYS A 177 3.45 -5.23 -4.10
N LEU A 178 3.91 -6.30 -4.75
CA LEU A 178 4.89 -6.27 -5.83
C LEU A 178 4.59 -7.40 -6.80
N MET A 179 4.30 -7.04 -8.03
CA MET A 179 3.81 -7.94 -9.06
C MET A 179 4.39 -7.55 -10.41
N GLN A 180 4.42 -8.52 -11.31
CA GLN A 180 4.95 -8.34 -12.65
C GLN A 180 4.22 -9.25 -13.62
N ALA A 181 3.78 -8.71 -14.75
CA ALA A 181 3.14 -9.51 -15.80
C ALA A 181 3.09 -8.76 -17.13
N SER A 182 2.83 -9.48 -18.22
CA SER A 182 2.36 -8.85 -19.47
C SER A 182 0.94 -8.31 -19.31
N THR A 183 0.51 -7.39 -20.17
CA THR A 183 -0.86 -6.83 -20.16
C THR A 183 -1.93 -7.92 -20.30
N SER A 184 -1.70 -8.90 -21.17
CA SER A 184 -2.61 -10.06 -21.30
C SER A 184 -2.66 -10.94 -20.07
N GLU A 185 -1.57 -11.05 -19.32
CA GLU A 185 -1.52 -11.81 -18.07
C GLU A 185 -2.16 -11.04 -16.91
N TRP A 186 -2.02 -9.71 -16.87
CA TRP A 186 -2.79 -8.85 -15.97
C TRP A 186 -4.30 -9.02 -16.19
N ASP A 187 -4.75 -8.99 -17.44
CA ASP A 187 -6.15 -9.19 -17.81
C ASP A 187 -6.64 -10.59 -17.44
N ARG A 188 -5.88 -11.64 -17.79
CA ARG A 188 -6.22 -13.02 -17.45
C ARG A 188 -6.35 -13.21 -15.94
N VAL A 189 -5.41 -12.70 -15.16
CA VAL A 189 -5.44 -12.85 -13.69
C VAL A 189 -6.54 -12.00 -13.09
N LEU A 190 -6.83 -10.79 -13.60
CA LEU A 190 -7.99 -10.00 -13.20
C LEU A 190 -9.29 -10.81 -13.28
N HIS A 191 -9.49 -11.54 -14.38
CA HIS A 191 -10.66 -12.42 -14.54
C HIS A 191 -10.68 -13.56 -13.50
N LEU A 192 -9.54 -14.19 -13.22
CA LEU A 192 -9.44 -15.20 -12.14
C LEU A 192 -9.81 -14.63 -10.77
N LEU A 193 -9.41 -13.38 -10.47
CA LEU A 193 -9.76 -12.71 -9.23
C LEU A 193 -11.27 -12.50 -9.13
N ILE A 194 -11.88 -11.96 -10.18
CA ILE A 194 -13.32 -11.71 -10.23
C ILE A 194 -14.11 -13.01 -10.09
N ASP A 195 -13.71 -14.07 -10.80
CA ASP A 195 -14.36 -15.38 -10.74
C ASP A 195 -14.24 -16.04 -9.34
N SER A 196 -13.26 -15.65 -8.54
CA SER A 196 -13.07 -16.15 -7.17
C SER A 196 -13.92 -15.41 -6.11
N LEU A 197 -14.55 -14.28 -6.50
CA LEU A 197 -15.39 -13.51 -5.60
C LEU A 197 -16.72 -14.25 -5.32
N PRO A 198 -17.15 -14.33 -4.06
CA PRO A 198 -18.43 -14.92 -3.72
C PRO A 198 -19.58 -13.96 -4.08
N GLU A 199 -20.76 -14.51 -4.38
CA GLU A 199 -21.98 -13.69 -4.44
C GLU A 199 -22.26 -13.04 -3.07
N GLY A 200 -22.61 -11.75 -3.08
CA GLY A 200 -22.84 -11.00 -1.84
C GLY A 200 -21.57 -10.83 -1.02
N ALA A 201 -20.43 -10.67 -1.70
CA ALA A 201 -19.16 -10.30 -1.11
C ALA A 201 -19.33 -9.16 -0.10
N ASP A 202 -18.87 -9.40 1.13
CA ASP A 202 -18.95 -8.41 2.19
C ASP A 202 -17.72 -7.48 2.18
N ALA A 203 -17.58 -6.66 3.22
CA ALA A 203 -16.47 -5.73 3.36
C ALA A 203 -15.08 -6.40 3.37
N THR A 204 -14.99 -7.71 3.61
CA THR A 204 -13.72 -8.47 3.62
C THR A 204 -13.26 -8.89 2.23
N ALA A 205 -14.11 -8.77 1.22
CA ALA A 205 -13.75 -9.09 -0.16
C ALA A 205 -12.79 -8.04 -0.73
N SER A 206 -11.51 -8.40 -0.77
CA SER A 206 -10.44 -7.64 -1.41
C SER A 206 -9.78 -8.46 -2.52
N ASP A 207 -8.96 -7.82 -3.33
CA ASP A 207 -8.15 -8.52 -4.31
C ASP A 207 -7.07 -9.40 -3.65
N MET A 208 -6.55 -9.06 -2.47
CA MET A 208 -5.66 -9.97 -1.73
C MET A 208 -6.35 -11.29 -1.36
N ILE A 209 -7.59 -11.23 -0.87
CA ILE A 209 -8.38 -12.42 -0.53
C ILE A 209 -8.74 -13.21 -1.80
N SER A 210 -9.01 -12.51 -2.89
CA SER A 210 -9.31 -13.14 -4.18
C SER A 210 -8.08 -13.85 -4.76
N LEU A 211 -6.91 -13.22 -4.66
CA LEU A 211 -5.63 -13.82 -5.08
C LEU A 211 -5.26 -15.00 -4.20
N LEU A 212 -5.56 -14.95 -2.89
CA LEU A 212 -5.41 -16.09 -1.98
C LEU A 212 -6.30 -17.25 -2.41
N LYS A 213 -7.58 -17.00 -2.71
CA LYS A 213 -8.50 -18.03 -3.20
C LYS A 213 -8.05 -18.64 -4.52
N VAL A 214 -7.60 -17.83 -5.48
CA VAL A 214 -7.03 -18.31 -6.74
C VAL A 214 -5.87 -19.27 -6.46
N ARG A 215 -4.95 -18.88 -5.57
CA ARG A 215 -3.83 -19.74 -5.15
C ARG A 215 -4.29 -21.04 -4.49
N GLU A 216 -5.23 -20.99 -3.55
CA GLU A 216 -5.69 -22.16 -2.80
C GLU A 216 -6.51 -23.13 -3.66
N THR A 217 -7.28 -22.62 -4.62
CA THR A 217 -8.19 -23.42 -5.43
C THR A 217 -7.55 -23.95 -6.70
N LEU A 218 -6.71 -23.16 -7.37
CA LEU A 218 -6.08 -23.52 -8.64
C LEU A 218 -4.61 -23.89 -8.48
N GLY A 219 -3.90 -23.35 -7.48
CA GLY A 219 -2.48 -23.65 -7.26
C GLY A 219 -1.63 -23.35 -8.51
N ASP A 220 -0.93 -24.38 -9.01
CA ASP A 220 -0.12 -24.29 -10.23
C ASP A 220 -0.97 -24.16 -11.50
N ASP A 221 -2.22 -24.64 -11.49
CA ASP A 221 -3.14 -24.54 -12.64
C ASP A 221 -3.58 -23.09 -12.89
N ALA A 222 -3.37 -22.18 -11.92
CA ALA A 222 -3.58 -20.74 -12.13
C ALA A 222 -2.60 -20.14 -13.14
N GLY A 223 -1.47 -20.82 -13.43
CA GLY A 223 -0.40 -20.27 -14.27
C GLY A 223 0.22 -19.01 -13.69
N ILE A 224 0.30 -18.90 -12.36
CA ILE A 224 0.91 -17.77 -11.64
C ILE A 224 2.20 -18.26 -10.97
N ILE A 225 3.27 -17.48 -11.10
CA ILE A 225 4.53 -17.71 -10.37
C ILE A 225 4.39 -17.06 -8.99
N TRP A 226 4.40 -17.88 -7.94
CA TRP A 226 4.32 -17.43 -6.55
C TRP A 226 5.71 -17.40 -5.92
N LYS A 227 6.12 -16.23 -5.43
CA LYS A 227 7.37 -16.01 -4.71
C LYS A 227 7.12 -15.45 -3.32
N ASP A 228 8.16 -15.50 -2.48
CA ASP A 228 8.17 -14.95 -1.12
C ASP A 228 9.44 -14.12 -0.92
N GLU A 229 9.57 -13.07 -1.73
CA GLU A 229 10.78 -12.24 -1.85
C GLU A 229 10.59 -10.85 -1.23
N VAL A 230 9.36 -10.46 -0.88
CA VAL A 230 9.08 -9.19 -0.19
C VAL A 230 9.09 -9.40 1.31
N GLN A 231 9.96 -8.66 2.00
CA GLN A 231 10.03 -8.66 3.45
C GLN A 231 8.83 -7.92 4.06
N THR A 232 8.17 -8.55 5.03
CA THR A 232 7.09 -7.92 5.80
C THR A 232 7.55 -7.43 7.16
N GLY A 233 7.00 -6.30 7.59
CA GLY A 233 7.36 -5.64 8.84
C GLY A 233 8.65 -4.83 8.76
N PHE A 234 8.94 -4.06 9.81
CA PHE A 234 10.16 -3.28 9.89
C PHE A 234 11.31 -4.14 10.42
N PRO A 235 12.46 -4.24 9.72
CA PRO A 235 13.67 -4.89 10.26
C PRO A 235 14.30 -4.12 11.43
N PHE A 236 13.83 -2.90 11.71
CA PHE A 236 14.29 -2.12 12.84
C PHE A 236 13.69 -2.68 14.12
N GLN A 237 14.55 -3.25 14.97
CA GLN A 237 14.19 -3.51 16.37
C GLN A 237 13.75 -2.19 16.99
N LYS A 238 12.49 -2.16 17.41
CA LYS A 238 11.92 -1.08 18.22
C LYS A 238 12.89 -0.81 19.38
N ASP A 239 13.38 0.42 19.47
CA ASP A 239 14.15 0.85 20.63
C ASP A 239 13.29 0.55 21.88
N ALA A 240 13.83 -0.18 22.85
CA ALA A 240 13.08 -0.73 23.98
C ALA A 240 12.42 0.35 24.86
N ASN A 241 12.75 1.62 24.61
CA ASN A 241 12.23 2.79 25.30
C ASN A 241 11.07 3.50 24.58
N ALA A 242 10.71 3.09 23.36
CA ALA A 242 9.57 3.69 22.64
C ALA A 242 8.25 3.16 23.21
N ALA A 243 7.49 4.03 23.88
CA ALA A 243 6.24 3.71 24.56
C ALA A 243 5.22 2.99 23.65
N TYR A 244 4.43 2.12 24.26
CA TYR A 244 3.45 1.27 23.61
C TYR A 244 2.14 2.04 23.36
N TRP A 245 1.75 2.23 22.10
CA TRP A 245 0.39 2.65 21.71
C TRP A 245 -0.27 1.45 21.02
N GLY A 246 -1.18 0.77 21.70
CA GLY A 246 -1.69 -0.54 21.32
C GLY A 246 -2.85 -0.53 20.32
N GLY A 247 -3.07 -1.68 19.66
CA GLY A 247 -4.33 -1.97 18.95
C GLY A 247 -4.27 -3.19 18.02
N PHE A 248 -4.78 -4.34 18.49
CA PHE A 248 -5.38 -5.46 17.73
C PHE A 248 -4.63 -6.09 16.53
N TYR A 249 -3.88 -7.16 16.80
CA TYR A 249 -3.99 -8.43 16.07
C TYR A 249 -3.90 -9.58 17.08
N PRO A 250 -4.95 -10.41 17.27
CA PRO A 250 -4.83 -11.60 18.11
C PRO A 250 -4.03 -12.67 17.36
N ASP A 251 -2.89 -13.04 17.94
CA ASP A 251 -2.15 -14.29 17.77
C ASP A 251 -2.28 -15.03 16.43
N VAL A 252 -1.45 -14.64 15.46
CA VAL A 252 -0.98 -15.57 14.43
C VAL A 252 0.45 -15.97 14.82
N ASN A 253 0.63 -17.21 15.27
CA ASN A 253 1.94 -17.80 15.55
C ASN A 253 2.76 -17.92 14.25
N MET A 254 3.46 -16.85 13.86
CA MET A 254 4.50 -16.90 12.84
C MET A 254 5.87 -16.99 13.51
N LYS A 255 6.44 -18.21 13.54
CA LYS A 255 7.87 -18.39 13.80
C LYS A 255 8.62 -18.16 12.48
N TYR A 256 9.20 -16.98 12.30
CA TYR A 256 10.28 -16.80 11.34
C TYR A 256 11.59 -16.60 12.08
N GLY A 257 12.55 -17.50 11.82
CA GLY A 257 13.93 -17.35 12.26
C GLY A 257 14.63 -16.30 11.40
N MET A 258 15.14 -15.25 12.02
CA MET A 258 16.00 -14.28 11.35
C MET A 258 17.36 -14.91 11.03
N VAL A 259 17.75 -14.89 9.75
CA VAL A 259 19.15 -15.05 9.33
C VAL A 259 19.73 -13.64 9.20
N GLY A 260 20.83 -13.39 9.91
CA GLY A 260 21.38 -12.06 10.12
C GLY A 260 21.92 -11.41 8.85
N ALA A 261 21.39 -10.23 8.53
CA ALA A 261 22.03 -9.23 7.68
C ALA A 261 22.55 -8.09 8.57
N ARG A 262 23.80 -7.67 8.36
CA ARG A 262 24.38 -6.48 9.00
C ARG A 262 23.84 -5.25 8.27
N SER A 263 23.11 -4.38 8.96
CA SER A 263 22.71 -3.07 8.44
C SER A 263 23.34 -1.95 9.25
N GLU A 264 23.91 -0.97 8.54
CA GLU A 264 24.16 0.37 9.07
C GLU A 264 22.81 1.07 9.23
N VAL A 265 22.62 1.71 10.39
CA VAL A 265 21.33 2.25 10.84
C VAL A 265 21.19 3.70 10.39
N VAL A 266 20.14 3.99 9.61
CA VAL A 266 19.60 5.34 9.43
C VAL A 266 18.24 5.38 10.13
N THR A 267 18.14 6.20 11.19
CA THR A 267 16.94 6.35 12.00
C THR A 267 16.09 7.51 11.47
N PHE A 268 14.80 7.30 11.24
CA PHE A 268 13.82 8.37 11.01
C PHE A 268 12.87 8.47 12.22
N ILE A 269 12.59 9.68 12.69
CA ILE A 269 11.66 9.97 13.80
C ILE A 269 10.42 10.66 13.22
N GLY A 270 9.24 10.05 13.35
CA GLY A 270 7.96 10.66 12.99
C GLY A 270 7.35 11.47 14.15
N ARG A 271 6.69 12.60 13.83
CA ARG A 271 5.97 13.49 14.79
C ARG A 271 4.56 12.96 15.11
N GLU A 272 4.10 13.20 16.35
CA GLU A 272 2.74 12.91 16.85
C GLU A 272 1.73 14.00 16.47
N TYR A 273 0.49 13.60 16.16
CA TYR A 273 -0.70 14.45 16.27
C TYR A 273 -1.78 13.72 17.08
N SER A 274 -2.25 14.33 18.16
CA SER A 274 -3.40 13.84 18.93
C SER A 274 -4.67 14.54 18.46
N ASN A 275 -5.70 13.80 18.06
CA ASN A 275 -7.05 14.34 17.88
C ASN A 275 -8.02 13.56 18.76
N SER A 276 -8.62 14.26 19.72
CA SER A 276 -9.80 13.81 20.44
C SER A 276 -11.04 14.16 19.62
N CYS A 277 -11.80 13.17 19.17
CA CYS A 277 -13.10 13.40 18.55
C CYS A 277 -14.21 12.98 19.52
N HIS A 278 -14.90 13.98 20.06
CA HIS A 278 -16.22 13.80 20.69
C HIS A 278 -17.26 13.48 19.62
N SER A 279 -18.04 12.42 19.85
CA SER A 279 -19.29 12.14 19.15
C SER A 279 -20.30 13.25 19.41
N GLN A 280 -20.81 13.90 18.36
CA GLN A 280 -22.07 14.65 18.44
C GLN A 280 -23.17 13.83 17.75
N GLU A 281 -24.23 13.61 18.50
CA GLU A 281 -25.47 12.96 18.10
C GLU A 281 -26.17 13.76 16.99
N ALA A 282 -26.73 13.05 16.01
CA ALA A 282 -27.55 13.62 14.96
C ALA A 282 -28.96 13.87 15.49
N ASP A 283 -29.36 15.15 15.57
CA ASP A 283 -30.73 15.54 15.85
C ASP A 283 -31.64 15.38 14.62
N SER A 284 -32.78 14.77 14.87
CA SER A 284 -33.86 14.45 13.93
C SER A 284 -34.51 15.70 13.29
N VAL A 285 -34.60 15.72 11.95
CA VAL A 285 -35.44 16.66 11.20
C VAL A 285 -36.88 16.15 11.18
N LYS A 286 -37.79 16.89 11.83
CA LYS A 286 -39.24 16.75 11.63
C LYS A 286 -39.68 17.63 10.46
N ILE A 287 -40.19 16.99 9.42
CA ILE A 287 -40.98 17.64 8.37
C ILE A 287 -42.41 17.74 8.88
N ALA A 288 -42.97 18.96 8.92
CA ALA A 288 -44.39 19.19 9.12
C ALA A 288 -45.02 19.60 7.77
N MET A 289 -46.19 19.01 7.50
CA MET A 289 -47.15 19.43 6.47
C MET A 289 -47.82 20.74 6.84
#